data_AF-A0A1B3X2L3-F1
#
_entry.id   AF-A0A1B3X2L3-F1
#
_cell.length_a   1.000
_cell.length_b   1.000
_cell.length_c   1.000
_cell.angle_alpha   90.00
_cell.angle_beta   90.00
_cell.angle_gamma   90.00
#
_symmetry.space_group_name_H-M   'P 1'
#
loop_
_entity.id
_entity.type
_entity.pdbx_description
1 polymer ?
#
loop_
_entity_poly.entity_id
_entity_poly.type
_entity_poly.pdbx_seq_one_letter_code
_entity_poly.pdbx_strand_id
1 'polypeptide(L)'
;MRKDTVLRGSLAAALMGFCILTVTSGEARRVHDPDTTTKVRTERGAEVEEKPDFRMRIDALIKEAEKANAVAAEKPLFSVPQTLSEYDTAIIGTPLASQEQCVDYLLSVNPYPAISVTPRELVAYYYEEGAREGIRPDVAFAQALKETGFFRYGGTVTPDQNNYCGLGTTSATVKGAYFATSQIGVRAHIQHLLAYASTREPMQPVVDPRYSLVRNVYGTNTLGHWQDLNGRWAVPGDSYGQSILSMFRAILHK
;
A
#
# COMPACT_ATOMS: atom_id res chain seq x y z
N MET A 1 56.42 -12.87 -28.13
CA MET A 1 56.75 -13.55 -26.85
C MET A 1 55.77 -12.95 -25.84
N ARG A 2 54.72 -13.62 -25.32
CA ARG A 2 54.46 -15.01 -24.88
C ARG A 2 55.20 -15.41 -23.59
N LYS A 3 54.43 -16.07 -22.70
CA LYS A 3 54.67 -16.51 -21.30
C LYS A 3 54.56 -15.40 -20.24
N ASP A 4 54.00 -15.63 -19.05
CA ASP A 4 53.04 -16.67 -18.60
C ASP A 4 52.21 -16.14 -17.40
N THR A 5 50.90 -16.40 -17.31
CA THR A 5 50.25 -17.56 -16.65
C THR A 5 50.78 -17.90 -15.24
N VAL A 6 50.05 -17.50 -14.18
CA VAL A 6 50.14 -18.15 -12.85
C VAL A 6 48.74 -18.35 -12.26
N LEU A 7 48.48 -19.59 -11.86
CA LEU A 7 47.23 -20.11 -11.27
C LEU A 7 47.47 -20.45 -9.79
N ARG A 8 46.59 -19.97 -8.89
CA ARG A 8 46.34 -20.44 -7.51
C ARG A 8 45.06 -19.72 -7.03
N GLY A 9 43.94 -20.35 -6.65
CA GLY A 9 43.65 -21.76 -6.38
C GLY A 9 43.66 -22.05 -4.89
N SER A 10 42.47 -22.05 -4.25
CA SER A 10 42.21 -22.67 -2.94
C SER A 10 40.70 -22.89 -2.68
N LEU A 11 40.36 -24.17 -2.53
CA LEU A 11 39.23 -24.81 -1.83
C LEU A 11 37.82 -24.17 -1.86
N ALA A 12 36.92 -24.86 -2.54
CA ALA A 12 35.55 -25.04 -2.09
C ALA A 12 35.49 -26.10 -0.97
N ALA A 13 34.56 -25.95 -0.03
CA ALA A 13 34.18 -26.99 0.93
C ALA A 13 32.67 -26.94 1.16
N ALA A 14 31.92 -27.64 0.32
CA ALA A 14 30.50 -27.88 0.55
C ALA A 14 30.34 -29.12 1.44
N LEU A 15 29.69 -28.97 2.60
CA LEU A 15 29.29 -30.09 3.45
C LEU A 15 27.77 -30.28 3.40
N MET A 16 27.34 -31.14 2.47
CA MET A 16 26.01 -31.75 2.48
C MET A 16 25.88 -32.66 3.71
N GLY A 17 25.08 -32.25 4.69
CA GLY A 17 24.66 -33.10 5.80
C GLY A 17 23.47 -33.97 5.42
N PHE A 18 23.70 -35.09 4.74
CA PHE A 18 22.65 -36.04 4.35
C PHE A 18 22.47 -37.11 5.43
N CYS A 19 21.61 -36.84 6.42
CA CYS A 19 21.25 -37.81 7.46
C CYS A 19 19.96 -38.55 7.10
N ILE A 20 20.08 -39.66 6.37
CA ILE A 20 19.03 -40.68 6.37
C ILE A 20 19.04 -41.34 7.75
N LEU A 21 17.93 -41.23 8.49
CA LEU A 21 17.63 -42.19 9.56
C LEU A 21 16.37 -42.98 9.20
N THR A 22 16.47 -44.28 9.43
CA THR A 22 15.53 -45.31 8.99
C THR A 22 14.17 -45.21 9.65
N VAL A 23 13.11 -45.37 8.85
CA VAL A 23 11.75 -45.62 9.37
C VAL A 23 11.74 -46.97 10.08
N THR A 24 11.51 -46.98 11.40
CA THR A 24 11.18 -48.20 12.14
C THR A 24 9.68 -48.25 12.38
N SER A 25 9.04 -49.32 11.89
CA SER A 25 7.61 -49.56 12.02
C SER A 25 7.26 -49.96 13.46
N GLY A 26 6.99 -48.96 14.32
CA GLY A 26 6.53 -49.17 15.69
C GLY A 26 5.02 -49.38 15.77
N GLU A 27 4.58 -50.63 15.92
CA GLU A 27 3.16 -51.01 15.98
C GLU A 27 2.54 -50.64 17.34
N ALA A 28 2.07 -49.39 17.47
CA ALA A 28 1.40 -48.89 18.67
C ALA A 28 -0.02 -49.47 18.81
N ARG A 29 -0.12 -50.67 19.41
CA ARG A 29 -1.39 -51.28 19.83
C ARG A 29 -2.18 -50.30 20.72
N ARG A 30 -3.40 -49.95 20.30
CA ARG A 30 -4.35 -49.25 21.17
C ARG A 30 -4.77 -50.19 22.31
N VAL A 31 -4.27 -49.93 23.52
CA VAL A 31 -4.85 -50.51 24.73
C VAL A 31 -6.14 -49.74 25.01
N HIS A 32 -7.28 -50.40 24.84
CA HIS A 32 -8.58 -49.84 25.19
C HIS A 32 -8.79 -50.01 26.69
N ASP A 33 -8.64 -48.92 27.44
CA ASP A 33 -9.12 -48.83 28.81
C ASP A 33 -10.66 -48.66 28.78
N PRO A 34 -11.46 -49.53 29.44
CA PRO A 34 -12.92 -49.44 29.39
C PRO A 34 -13.52 -48.40 30.37
N ASP A 35 -12.76 -47.85 31.32
CA ASP A 35 -13.32 -47.17 32.50
C ASP A 35 -13.45 -45.63 32.43
N THR A 36 -13.27 -45.03 31.25
CA THR A 36 -13.61 -43.61 30.99
C THR A 36 -14.75 -43.44 29.98
N THR A 37 -15.80 -44.25 30.13
CA THR A 37 -17.08 -44.01 29.45
C THR A 37 -17.81 -42.82 30.10
N THR A 38 -17.59 -41.62 29.57
CA THR A 38 -18.35 -40.41 29.96
C THR A 38 -19.81 -40.53 29.52
N LYS A 39 -20.63 -41.18 30.35
CA LYS A 39 -22.08 -41.30 30.15
C LYS A 39 -22.74 -39.93 30.29
N VAL A 40 -23.02 -39.27 29.16
CA VAL A 40 -23.85 -38.07 29.13
C VAL A 40 -25.28 -38.45 29.51
N ARG A 41 -25.60 -38.31 30.81
CA ARG A 41 -26.93 -38.49 31.36
C ARG A 41 -27.75 -37.24 31.04
N THR A 42 -28.61 -37.33 30.02
CA THR A 42 -29.55 -36.25 29.68
C THR A 42 -30.65 -36.14 30.72
N GLU A 43 -30.39 -35.43 31.81
CA GLU A 43 -31.46 -35.00 32.71
C GLU A 43 -32.17 -33.80 32.10
N ARG A 44 -33.48 -33.95 31.85
CA ARG A 44 -34.34 -32.86 31.37
C ARG A 44 -34.70 -31.95 32.57
N GLY A 45 -33.68 -31.26 33.10
CA GLY A 45 -33.84 -30.13 33.99
C GLY A 45 -34.10 -28.86 33.18
N ALA A 46 -35.22 -28.19 33.43
CA ALA A 46 -35.55 -26.93 32.77
C ALA A 46 -34.91 -25.75 33.53
N GLU A 47 -33.59 -25.60 33.41
CA GLU A 47 -32.90 -24.37 33.79
C GLU A 47 -32.59 -23.56 32.54
N VAL A 48 -33.37 -22.49 32.33
CA VAL A 48 -33.02 -21.43 31.40
C VAL A 48 -31.94 -20.58 32.07
N GLU A 49 -30.70 -21.06 32.02
CA GLU A 49 -29.54 -20.25 32.38
C GLU A 49 -29.37 -19.17 31.30
N GLU A 50 -30.06 -18.04 31.46
CA GLU A 50 -29.84 -16.84 30.65
C GLU A 50 -28.41 -16.36 30.87
N LYS A 51 -27.47 -16.81 30.01
CA LYS A 51 -26.05 -16.45 30.09
C LYS A 51 -25.88 -14.93 29.93
N PRO A 52 -25.65 -14.16 31.01
CA PRO A 52 -25.61 -12.70 30.92
C PRO A 52 -24.34 -12.26 30.18
N ASP A 53 -23.26 -13.01 30.38
CA ASP A 53 -21.93 -12.81 29.79
C ASP A 53 -21.94 -12.69 28.27
N PHE A 54 -22.72 -13.52 27.55
CA PHE A 54 -22.66 -13.52 26.09
C PHE A 54 -23.27 -12.25 25.47
N ARG A 55 -24.41 -11.79 26.00
CA ARG A 55 -25.02 -10.51 25.56
C ARG A 55 -24.12 -9.34 25.95
N MET A 56 -23.64 -9.28 27.19
CA MET A 56 -22.71 -8.24 27.65
C MET A 56 -21.43 -8.17 26.80
N ARG A 57 -20.90 -9.31 26.34
CA ARG A 57 -19.72 -9.35 25.46
C ARG A 57 -20.01 -8.90 24.04
N ILE A 58 -21.19 -9.22 23.49
CA ILE A 58 -21.64 -8.67 22.21
C ILE A 58 -21.81 -7.15 22.34
N ASP A 59 -22.48 -6.66 23.37
CA ASP A 59 -22.71 -5.23 23.60
C ASP A 59 -21.38 -4.48 23.81
N ALA A 60 -20.41 -5.09 24.49
CA ALA A 60 -19.05 -4.54 24.62
C ALA A 60 -18.31 -4.49 23.27
N LEU A 61 -18.42 -5.51 22.43
CA LEU A 61 -17.81 -5.53 21.09
C LEU A 61 -18.48 -4.53 20.14
N ILE A 62 -19.80 -4.42 20.17
CA ILE A 62 -20.56 -3.40 19.42
C ILE A 62 -20.12 -2.02 19.89
N LYS A 63 -20.10 -1.76 21.20
CA LYS A 63 -19.70 -0.47 21.77
C LYS A 63 -18.25 -0.09 21.48
N GLU A 64 -17.34 -1.06 21.44
CA GLU A 64 -15.94 -0.82 21.07
C GLU A 64 -15.79 -0.55 19.55
N ALA A 65 -16.55 -1.26 18.71
CA ALA A 65 -16.64 -0.98 17.28
C ALA A 65 -17.30 0.40 17.00
N GLU A 66 -18.34 0.76 17.73
CA GLU A 66 -18.96 2.10 17.71
C GLU A 66 -17.96 3.17 18.15
N LYS A 67 -17.14 2.91 19.17
CA LYS A 67 -16.07 3.82 19.61
C LYS A 67 -15.00 3.98 18.54
N ALA A 68 -14.52 2.89 17.95
CA ALA A 68 -13.56 2.91 16.86
C ALA A 68 -14.10 3.67 15.64
N ASN A 69 -15.36 3.42 15.28
CA ASN A 69 -16.06 4.13 14.21
C ASN A 69 -16.31 5.60 14.56
N ALA A 70 -16.57 5.95 15.81
CA ALA A 70 -16.75 7.34 16.25
C ALA A 70 -15.43 8.13 16.23
N VAL A 71 -14.30 7.49 16.56
CA VAL A 71 -12.95 8.07 16.39
C VAL A 71 -12.60 8.21 14.91
N ALA A 72 -13.09 7.32 14.04
CA ALA A 72 -12.98 7.46 12.59
C ALA A 72 -13.96 8.50 11.98
N ALA A 73 -14.99 8.91 12.73
CA ALA A 73 -16.06 9.81 12.29
C ALA A 73 -15.92 11.24 12.83
N GLU A 74 -14.70 11.68 13.16
CA GLU A 74 -14.45 13.11 13.26
C GLU A 74 -14.79 13.80 11.93
N LYS A 75 -15.49 14.94 11.99
CA LYS A 75 -15.80 15.71 10.78
C LYS A 75 -14.49 16.07 10.07
N PRO A 76 -14.39 15.91 8.74
CA PRO A 76 -13.15 16.22 8.04
C PRO A 76 -12.77 17.67 8.31
N LEU A 77 -11.49 17.89 8.65
CA LEU A 77 -10.94 19.19 9.07
C LEU A 77 -11.11 20.31 8.02
N PHE A 78 -11.46 19.94 6.79
CA PHE A 78 -11.77 20.81 5.67
C PHE A 78 -12.78 20.11 4.75
N SER A 79 -13.50 20.89 3.94
CA SER A 79 -14.42 20.34 2.94
C SER A 79 -13.66 19.77 1.75
N VAL A 80 -13.96 18.53 1.35
CA VAL A 80 -13.44 17.88 0.14
C VAL A 80 -14.53 17.88 -0.93
N PRO A 81 -14.32 18.48 -2.12
CA PRO A 81 -15.27 18.42 -3.22
C PRO A 81 -15.56 16.98 -3.65
N GLN A 82 -16.82 16.67 -3.94
CA GLN A 82 -17.17 15.39 -4.54
C GLN A 82 -16.78 15.38 -6.01
N THR A 83 -16.00 14.38 -6.44
CA THR A 83 -15.74 14.15 -7.86
C THR A 83 -16.96 13.57 -8.55
N LEU A 84 -17.35 14.15 -9.68
CA LEU A 84 -18.63 13.89 -10.32
C LEU A 84 -18.55 12.98 -11.58
N SER A 85 -17.38 12.84 -12.21
CA SER A 85 -17.25 12.04 -13.44
C SER A 85 -15.80 11.62 -13.74
N GLU A 86 -15.63 10.70 -14.68
CA GLU A 86 -14.33 10.29 -15.23
C GLU A 86 -13.59 11.40 -16.02
N TYR A 87 -14.28 12.52 -16.30
CA TYR A 87 -13.73 13.72 -16.93
C TYR A 87 -13.37 14.83 -15.94
N ASP A 88 -13.65 14.64 -14.65
CA ASP A 88 -13.14 15.51 -13.59
C ASP A 88 -11.63 15.32 -13.45
N THR A 89 -10.90 16.41 -13.62
CA THR A 89 -9.43 16.43 -13.63
C THR A 89 -8.83 17.14 -12.41
N ALA A 90 -9.62 17.47 -11.39
CA ALA A 90 -9.12 18.08 -10.16
C ALA A 90 -8.14 17.15 -9.41
N ILE A 91 -7.12 17.73 -8.77
CA ILE A 91 -6.20 17.00 -7.88
C ILE A 91 -6.85 16.74 -6.51
N ILE A 92 -7.56 17.75 -5.98
CA ILE A 92 -8.31 17.66 -4.73
C ILE A 92 -9.74 17.18 -5.03
N GLY A 93 -10.20 16.17 -4.29
CA GLY A 93 -11.54 15.60 -4.43
C GLY A 93 -11.67 14.20 -3.83
N THR A 94 -12.90 13.69 -3.78
CA THR A 94 -13.16 12.28 -3.43
C THR A 94 -12.71 11.33 -4.54
N PRO A 95 -12.32 10.07 -4.24
CA PRO A 95 -12.14 9.07 -5.29
C PRO A 95 -13.44 8.79 -6.04
N LEU A 96 -13.32 8.37 -7.30
CA LEU A 96 -14.42 7.80 -8.09
C LEU A 96 -14.24 6.28 -8.31
N ALA A 97 -13.00 5.80 -8.41
CA ALA A 97 -12.73 4.36 -8.44
C ALA A 97 -12.92 3.71 -7.05
N SER A 98 -13.10 2.39 -7.04
CA SER A 98 -12.98 1.57 -5.82
C SER A 98 -11.55 1.05 -5.62
N GLN A 99 -11.24 0.58 -4.40
CA GLN A 99 -9.96 -0.05 -4.11
C GLN A 99 -9.79 -1.35 -4.93
N GLU A 100 -10.86 -2.12 -5.06
CA GLU A 100 -10.95 -3.33 -5.88
C GLU A 100 -10.54 -3.03 -7.33
N GLN A 101 -11.11 -2.00 -7.95
CA GLN A 101 -10.76 -1.60 -9.32
C GLN A 101 -9.29 -1.22 -9.47
N CYS A 102 -8.71 -0.51 -8.49
CA CYS A 102 -7.28 -0.21 -8.48
C CYS A 102 -6.42 -1.49 -8.42
N VAL A 103 -6.80 -2.46 -7.58
CA VAL A 103 -6.11 -3.76 -7.45
C VAL A 103 -6.23 -4.59 -8.72
N ASP A 104 -7.43 -4.71 -9.28
CA ASP A 104 -7.73 -5.51 -10.47
C ASP A 104 -7.10 -4.91 -11.73
N TYR A 105 -7.06 -3.58 -11.85
CA TYR A 105 -6.32 -2.90 -12.91
C TYR A 105 -4.83 -3.23 -12.84
N LEU A 106 -4.20 -3.05 -11.67
CA LEU A 106 -2.80 -3.38 -11.45
C LEU A 106 -2.53 -4.85 -11.81
N LEU A 107 -3.26 -5.80 -11.23
CA LEU A 107 -3.00 -7.23 -11.41
C LEU A 107 -3.29 -7.72 -12.83
N SER A 108 -4.23 -7.10 -13.55
CA SER A 108 -4.49 -7.40 -14.96
C SER A 108 -3.33 -7.00 -15.89
N VAL A 109 -2.48 -6.06 -15.47
CA VAL A 109 -1.31 -5.60 -16.23
C VAL A 109 -0.02 -6.19 -15.69
N ASN A 110 0.14 -6.31 -14.37
CA ASN A 110 1.29 -6.93 -13.70
C ASN A 110 0.82 -7.88 -12.59
N PRO A 111 0.76 -9.20 -12.83
CA PRO A 111 0.39 -10.19 -11.82
C PRO A 111 1.39 -10.32 -10.65
N TYR A 112 2.62 -9.84 -10.82
CA TYR A 112 3.71 -9.95 -9.83
C TYR A 112 4.42 -8.59 -9.62
N PRO A 113 3.73 -7.59 -9.02
CA PRO A 113 4.32 -6.28 -8.75
C PRO A 113 5.43 -6.37 -7.70
N ALA A 114 6.57 -5.71 -7.93
CA ALA A 114 7.70 -5.69 -7.00
C ALA A 114 7.47 -4.62 -5.91
N ILE A 115 6.60 -4.96 -4.94
CA ILE A 115 6.20 -4.11 -3.81
C ILE A 115 6.42 -4.86 -2.49
N SER A 116 6.65 -4.12 -1.41
CA SER A 116 6.99 -4.68 -0.09
C SER A 116 5.77 -5.12 0.76
N VAL A 117 4.56 -4.90 0.24
CA VAL A 117 3.26 -5.27 0.82
C VAL A 117 2.36 -5.84 -0.29
N THR A 118 1.19 -6.40 0.03
CA THR A 118 0.26 -6.85 -1.01
C THR A 118 -0.31 -5.69 -1.84
N PRO A 119 -0.77 -5.95 -3.09
CA PRO A 119 -1.47 -4.95 -3.91
C PRO A 119 -2.63 -4.25 -3.18
N ARG A 120 -3.38 -5.02 -2.37
CA ARG A 120 -4.52 -4.53 -1.60
C ARG A 120 -4.10 -3.59 -0.47
N GLU A 121 -3.05 -3.94 0.28
CA GLU A 121 -2.48 -3.06 1.31
C GLU A 121 -1.94 -1.76 0.72
N LEU A 122 -1.23 -1.83 -0.41
CA LEU A 122 -0.69 -0.63 -1.06
C LEU A 122 -1.82 0.31 -1.50
N VAL A 123 -2.87 -0.21 -2.14
CA VAL A 123 -4.05 0.58 -2.52
C VAL A 123 -4.76 1.14 -1.28
N ALA A 124 -4.91 0.35 -0.21
CA ALA A 124 -5.52 0.83 1.03
C ALA A 124 -4.76 2.03 1.62
N TYR A 125 -3.41 2.02 1.61
CA TYR A 125 -2.61 3.17 2.04
C TYR A 125 -2.84 4.42 1.16
N TYR A 126 -3.04 4.25 -0.16
CA TYR A 126 -3.39 5.38 -1.02
C TYR A 126 -4.72 6.00 -0.62
N TYR A 127 -5.74 5.17 -0.36
CA TYR A 127 -7.05 5.66 0.05
C TYR A 127 -7.02 6.29 1.45
N GLU A 128 -6.24 5.74 2.38
CA GLU A 128 -6.05 6.31 3.72
C GLU A 128 -5.36 7.69 3.67
N GLU A 129 -4.16 7.78 3.08
CA GLU A 129 -3.38 9.02 3.05
C GLU A 129 -4.03 10.08 2.12
N GLY A 130 -4.59 9.65 0.98
CA GLY A 130 -5.28 10.55 0.04
C GLY A 130 -6.57 11.13 0.62
N ALA A 131 -7.44 10.30 1.21
CA ALA A 131 -8.66 10.80 1.86
C ALA A 131 -8.35 11.71 3.05
N ARG A 132 -7.28 11.40 3.81
CA ARG A 132 -6.76 12.25 4.89
C ARG A 132 -6.41 13.65 4.38
N GLU A 133 -5.70 13.78 3.26
CA GLU A 133 -5.32 15.10 2.72
C GLU A 133 -6.32 15.71 1.72
N GLY A 134 -7.40 14.99 1.38
CA GLY A 134 -8.37 15.38 0.34
C GLY A 134 -7.83 15.28 -1.08
N ILE A 135 -6.70 14.60 -1.28
CA ILE A 135 -6.09 14.33 -2.58
C ILE A 135 -6.70 13.06 -3.14
N ARG A 136 -7.13 13.09 -4.41
CA ARG A 136 -7.78 11.95 -5.09
C ARG A 136 -6.89 10.70 -5.11
N PRO A 137 -7.19 9.66 -4.31
CA PRO A 137 -6.28 8.53 -4.11
C PRO A 137 -6.28 7.57 -5.30
N ASP A 138 -7.40 7.48 -6.02
CA ASP A 138 -7.58 6.75 -7.27
C ASP A 138 -6.63 7.26 -8.37
N VAL A 139 -6.54 8.58 -8.54
CA VAL A 139 -5.67 9.20 -9.54
C VAL A 139 -4.21 9.26 -9.07
N ALA A 140 -3.95 9.45 -7.78
CA ALA A 140 -2.60 9.33 -7.21
C ALA A 140 -2.05 7.89 -7.35
N PHE A 141 -2.90 6.86 -7.22
CA PHE A 141 -2.51 5.49 -7.53
C PHE A 141 -2.26 5.29 -9.04
N ALA A 142 -3.09 5.86 -9.92
CA ALA A 142 -2.83 5.85 -11.36
C ALA A 142 -1.49 6.52 -11.73
N GLN A 143 -1.11 7.61 -11.05
CA GLN A 143 0.22 8.22 -11.16
C GLN A 143 1.31 7.24 -10.71
N ALA A 144 1.11 6.54 -9.60
CA ALA A 144 2.08 5.54 -9.11
C ALA A 144 2.32 4.40 -10.11
N LEU A 145 1.28 3.94 -10.79
CA LEU A 145 1.39 2.96 -11.87
C LEU A 145 2.22 3.49 -13.05
N LYS A 146 2.04 4.77 -13.41
CA LYS A 146 2.85 5.43 -14.43
C LYS A 146 4.32 5.53 -14.02
N GLU A 147 4.60 6.09 -12.85
CA GLU A 147 5.97 6.37 -12.38
C GLU A 147 6.80 5.09 -12.16
N THR A 148 6.16 4.00 -11.74
CA THR A 148 6.83 2.72 -11.44
C THR A 148 6.74 1.70 -12.58
N GLY A 149 6.10 2.03 -13.71
CA GLY A 149 5.85 1.07 -14.79
C GLY A 149 5.01 -0.14 -14.35
N PHE A 150 3.97 0.11 -13.53
CA PHE A 150 3.18 -0.88 -12.80
C PHE A 150 4.04 -1.72 -11.85
N PHE A 151 4.87 -1.05 -11.04
CA PHE A 151 5.81 -1.67 -10.09
C PHE A 151 6.75 -2.71 -10.72
N ARG A 152 7.15 -2.47 -11.97
CA ARG A 152 8.26 -3.17 -12.65
C ARG A 152 9.58 -2.42 -12.51
N TYR A 153 9.51 -1.11 -12.32
CA TYR A 153 10.63 -0.18 -12.31
C TYR A 153 11.42 -0.22 -13.64
N GLY A 154 12.62 0.36 -13.67
CA GLY A 154 13.43 0.52 -14.89
C GLY A 154 14.13 1.88 -15.01
N GLY A 155 13.78 2.84 -14.15
CA GLY A 155 14.54 4.07 -13.93
C GLY A 155 15.54 3.95 -12.77
N THR A 156 15.90 5.08 -12.16
CA THR A 156 16.76 5.14 -10.97
C THR A 156 16.06 4.78 -9.66
N VAL A 157 14.73 4.55 -9.70
CA VAL A 157 13.96 4.05 -8.57
C VAL A 157 13.93 2.53 -8.54
N THR A 158 14.14 1.93 -7.36
CA THR A 158 14.15 0.48 -7.13
C THR A 158 13.10 0.05 -6.10
N PRO A 159 12.64 -1.22 -6.09
CA PRO A 159 11.59 -1.71 -5.19
C PRO A 159 11.82 -1.44 -3.70
N ASP A 160 13.07 -1.55 -3.25
CA ASP A 160 13.51 -1.36 -1.86
C ASP A 160 13.35 0.07 -1.33
N GLN A 161 13.09 1.04 -2.21
CA GLN A 161 12.93 2.45 -1.83
C GLN A 161 11.54 2.81 -1.31
N ASN A 162 10.51 2.00 -1.61
CA ASN A 162 9.08 2.35 -1.42
C ASN A 162 8.71 3.72 -2.03
N ASN A 163 9.42 4.16 -3.07
CA ASN A 163 9.27 5.49 -3.67
C ASN A 163 8.40 5.41 -4.92
N TYR A 164 7.09 5.54 -4.74
CA TYR A 164 6.12 5.27 -5.81
C TYR A 164 5.91 6.42 -6.80
N CYS A 165 6.69 7.50 -6.71
CA CYS A 165 6.44 8.71 -7.48
C CYS A 165 7.67 9.51 -7.95
N GLY A 166 8.86 8.88 -7.91
CA GLY A 166 10.09 9.49 -8.44
C GLY A 166 10.73 10.56 -7.55
N LEU A 167 10.36 10.64 -6.26
CA LEU A 167 10.88 11.67 -5.36
C LEU A 167 12.41 11.62 -5.28
N GLY A 168 13.06 12.76 -5.54
CA GLY A 168 14.52 12.91 -5.43
C GLY A 168 15.32 12.48 -6.66
N THR A 169 14.73 11.91 -7.71
CA THR A 169 15.47 11.57 -8.94
C THR A 169 15.77 12.82 -9.77
N THR A 170 16.96 13.40 -9.61
CA THR A 170 17.38 14.61 -10.36
C THR A 170 18.12 14.32 -11.66
N SER A 171 18.50 13.07 -11.90
CA SER A 171 19.13 12.61 -13.15
C SER A 171 18.95 11.09 -13.32
N ALA A 172 19.39 10.54 -14.46
CA ALA A 172 19.47 9.10 -14.70
C ALA A 172 20.53 8.36 -13.85
N THR A 173 21.27 9.06 -12.97
CA THR A 173 22.29 8.47 -12.08
C THR A 173 22.05 8.74 -10.60
N VAL A 174 21.22 9.72 -10.24
CA VAL A 174 20.87 10.03 -8.84
C VAL A 174 19.72 9.12 -8.40
N LYS A 175 19.98 8.30 -7.38
CA LYS A 175 18.97 7.48 -6.70
C LYS A 175 17.91 8.36 -6.06
N GLY A 176 16.65 7.93 -6.14
CA GLY A 176 15.54 8.57 -5.44
C GLY A 176 15.63 8.49 -3.92
N ALA A 177 14.69 9.15 -3.25
CA ALA A 177 14.47 9.03 -1.81
C ALA A 177 14.12 7.58 -1.41
N TYR A 178 14.43 7.23 -0.17
CA TYR A 178 14.14 5.94 0.46
C TYR A 178 13.13 6.15 1.60
N PHE A 179 12.09 5.32 1.66
CA PHE A 179 11.06 5.35 2.70
C PHE A 179 10.99 4.00 3.43
N ALA A 180 10.94 4.05 4.77
CA ALA A 180 11.06 2.87 5.62
C ALA A 180 9.94 1.82 5.43
N THR A 181 8.74 2.25 5.02
CA THR A 181 7.60 1.38 4.72
C THR A 181 6.83 1.89 3.51
N SER A 182 6.00 1.01 2.92
CA SER A 182 5.06 1.37 1.85
C SER A 182 4.17 2.56 2.24
N GLN A 183 3.59 2.55 3.45
CA GLN A 183 2.71 3.62 3.91
C GLN A 183 3.42 4.99 3.97
N ILE A 184 4.68 5.04 4.43
CA ILE A 184 5.47 6.29 4.44
C ILE A 184 5.79 6.75 3.01
N GLY A 185 6.06 5.83 2.09
CA GLY A 185 6.25 6.13 0.67
C GLY A 185 5.01 6.71 -0.01
N VAL A 186 3.83 6.16 0.30
CA VAL A 186 2.54 6.69 -0.14
C VAL A 186 2.27 8.06 0.49
N ARG A 187 2.52 8.24 1.80
CA ARG A 187 2.39 9.54 2.47
C ARG A 187 3.25 10.61 1.82
N ALA A 188 4.51 10.30 1.51
CA ALA A 188 5.41 11.23 0.81
C ALA A 188 4.87 11.62 -0.58
N HIS A 189 4.28 10.67 -1.31
CA HIS A 189 3.64 10.95 -2.60
C HIS A 189 2.42 11.88 -2.47
N ILE A 190 1.50 11.58 -1.54
CA ILE A 190 0.32 12.41 -1.29
C ILE A 190 0.72 13.80 -0.77
N GLN A 191 1.73 13.89 0.09
CA GLN A 191 2.31 15.16 0.52
C GLN A 191 2.91 15.93 -0.65
N HIS A 192 3.57 15.29 -1.62
CA HIS A 192 4.08 15.99 -2.80
C HIS A 192 2.95 16.56 -3.67
N LEU A 193 1.85 15.82 -3.84
CA LEU A 193 0.64 16.32 -4.53
C LEU A 193 -0.01 17.49 -3.76
N LEU A 194 -0.13 17.40 -2.44
CA LEU A 194 -0.59 18.50 -1.60
C LEU A 194 0.33 19.72 -1.72
N ALA A 195 1.65 19.50 -1.82
CA ALA A 195 2.67 20.51 -2.10
C ALA A 195 2.62 21.10 -3.52
N TYR A 196 1.65 20.73 -4.36
CA TYR A 196 1.26 21.49 -5.55
C TYR A 196 -0.16 22.05 -5.43
N ALA A 197 -1.10 21.30 -4.88
CA ALA A 197 -2.53 21.63 -4.90
C ALA A 197 -3.01 22.52 -3.73
N SER A 198 -2.26 22.66 -2.64
CA SER A 198 -2.70 23.42 -1.46
C SER A 198 -1.59 24.24 -0.78
N THR A 199 -2.00 25.26 -0.05
CA THR A 199 -1.16 26.00 0.91
C THR A 199 -1.35 25.51 2.35
N ARG A 200 -2.29 24.58 2.60
CA ARG A 200 -2.52 23.95 3.90
C ARG A 200 -1.32 23.09 4.31
N GLU A 201 -0.98 23.08 5.61
CA GLU A 201 -0.02 22.13 6.16
C GLU A 201 -0.59 20.70 6.15
N PRO A 202 0.21 19.65 5.90
CA PRO A 202 -0.27 18.28 5.94
C PRO A 202 -0.72 17.89 7.36
N MET A 203 -1.71 17.01 7.47
CA MET A 203 -2.24 16.54 8.75
C MET A 203 -1.36 15.47 9.43
N GLN A 204 -0.29 15.04 8.76
CA GLN A 204 0.75 14.17 9.28
C GLN A 204 2.12 14.83 9.11
N PRO A 205 3.12 14.51 9.95
CA PRO A 205 4.47 15.03 9.81
C PRO A 205 5.02 14.89 8.38
N VAL A 206 5.69 15.93 7.89
CA VAL A 206 6.27 15.96 6.55
C VAL A 206 7.36 14.88 6.43
N VAL A 207 7.16 13.95 5.49
CA VAL A 207 8.11 12.89 5.11
C VAL A 207 8.60 13.05 3.67
N ASP A 208 7.91 13.83 2.84
CA ASP A 208 8.43 14.24 1.52
C ASP A 208 9.65 15.17 1.68
N PRO A 209 10.86 14.76 1.25
CA PRO A 209 12.08 15.56 1.38
C PRO A 209 12.08 16.80 0.46
N ARG A 210 11.12 16.93 -0.47
CA ARG A 210 10.98 18.06 -1.39
C ARG A 210 9.83 19.01 -1.02
N TYR A 211 9.03 18.70 0.00
CA TYR A 211 7.80 19.44 0.32
C TYR A 211 8.04 20.95 0.44
N SER A 212 8.96 21.33 1.33
CA SER A 212 9.32 22.73 1.58
C SER A 212 9.96 23.40 0.36
N LEU A 213 10.69 22.66 -0.49
CA LEU A 213 11.23 23.20 -1.73
C LEU A 213 10.11 23.59 -2.70
N VAL A 214 9.11 22.73 -2.90
CA VAL A 214 7.99 23.06 -3.79
C VAL A 214 7.15 24.19 -3.20
N ARG A 215 6.82 24.16 -1.89
CA ARG A 215 6.06 25.26 -1.26
C ARG A 215 6.81 26.59 -1.28
N ASN A 216 8.14 26.61 -1.13
CA ASN A 216 8.94 27.84 -1.26
C ASN A 216 8.95 28.39 -2.70
N VAL A 217 8.97 27.52 -3.72
CA VAL A 217 8.95 27.93 -5.14
C VAL A 217 7.58 28.47 -5.57
N TYR A 218 6.49 27.88 -5.09
CA TYR A 218 5.14 28.25 -5.49
C TYR A 218 4.54 29.35 -4.61
N GLY A 219 4.96 29.46 -3.35
CA GLY A 219 4.42 30.39 -2.37
C GLY A 219 2.92 30.16 -2.16
N THR A 220 2.11 31.17 -2.47
CA THR A 220 0.65 31.10 -2.41
C THR A 220 -0.02 30.47 -3.64
N ASN A 221 0.74 30.16 -4.70
CA ASN A 221 0.21 29.55 -5.90
C ASN A 221 -0.08 28.05 -5.71
N THR A 222 -1.16 27.59 -6.32
CA THR A 222 -1.59 26.19 -6.31
C THR A 222 -1.96 25.73 -7.72
N LEU A 223 -1.92 24.42 -7.94
CA LEU A 223 -2.34 23.76 -9.17
C LEU A 223 -3.70 23.10 -8.95
N GLY A 224 -4.64 23.29 -9.87
CA GLY A 224 -6.01 22.76 -9.73
C GLY A 224 -6.14 21.35 -10.29
N HIS A 225 -5.46 21.08 -11.41
CA HIS A 225 -5.76 19.94 -12.27
C HIS A 225 -4.53 19.07 -12.55
N TRP A 226 -4.76 17.78 -12.83
CA TRP A 226 -3.71 16.81 -13.13
C TRP A 226 -2.84 17.21 -14.33
N GLN A 227 -3.39 17.89 -15.34
CA GLN A 227 -2.62 18.42 -16.48
C GLN A 227 -1.74 19.61 -16.11
N ASP A 228 -2.00 20.31 -15.00
CA ASP A 228 -1.12 21.37 -14.53
C ASP A 228 0.24 20.81 -14.10
N LEU A 229 0.34 19.52 -13.75
CA LEU A 229 1.60 18.86 -13.43
C LEU A 229 2.56 18.72 -14.63
N ASN A 230 2.07 18.94 -15.86
CA ASN A 230 2.88 18.90 -17.09
C ASN A 230 4.05 19.90 -17.02
N GLY A 231 5.26 19.44 -17.32
CA GLY A 231 6.49 20.24 -17.20
C GLY A 231 6.89 20.64 -15.78
N ARG A 232 6.11 20.29 -14.75
CA ARG A 232 6.32 20.67 -13.34
C ARG A 232 6.69 19.49 -12.45
N TRP A 233 6.09 18.33 -12.69
CA TRP A 233 6.42 17.06 -12.02
C TRP A 233 7.48 16.28 -12.82
N ALA A 234 7.27 16.16 -14.13
CA ALA A 234 8.19 15.53 -15.07
C ALA A 234 8.47 16.48 -16.25
N VAL A 235 9.70 16.46 -16.77
CA VAL A 235 10.18 17.33 -17.87
C VAL A 235 10.65 16.45 -19.04
N PRO A 236 10.28 16.74 -20.31
CA PRO A 236 9.42 17.84 -20.75
C PRO A 236 7.95 17.68 -20.34
N GLY A 237 7.42 16.45 -20.32
CA GLY A 237 6.16 16.13 -19.65
C GLY A 237 4.88 16.72 -20.27
N ASP A 238 4.89 17.10 -21.55
CA ASP A 238 3.79 17.84 -22.20
C ASP A 238 2.41 17.15 -22.17
N SER A 239 2.39 15.82 -22.02
CA SER A 239 1.18 14.97 -21.94
C SER A 239 1.08 14.19 -20.61
N TYR A 240 1.81 14.62 -19.58
CA TYR A 240 1.98 13.89 -18.32
C TYR A 240 0.65 13.58 -17.62
N GLY A 241 -0.10 14.60 -17.22
CA GLY A 241 -1.39 14.49 -16.56
C GLY A 241 -2.45 13.81 -17.42
N GLN A 242 -2.44 14.02 -18.75
CA GLN A 242 -3.33 13.32 -19.68
C GLN A 242 -3.09 11.80 -19.64
N SER A 243 -1.83 11.36 -19.55
CA SER A 243 -1.51 9.93 -19.44
C SER A 243 -1.91 9.33 -18.08
N ILE A 244 -1.83 10.09 -16.99
CA ILE A 244 -2.34 9.68 -15.67
C ILE A 244 -3.86 9.53 -15.70
N LEU A 245 -4.57 10.54 -16.21
CA LEU A 245 -6.03 10.51 -16.34
C LEU A 245 -6.52 9.38 -17.26
N SER A 246 -5.73 9.03 -18.30
CA SER A 246 -5.98 7.85 -19.14
C SER A 246 -5.88 6.54 -18.35
N MET A 247 -4.85 6.38 -17.51
CA MET A 247 -4.74 5.21 -16.61
C MET A 247 -5.86 5.18 -15.57
N PHE A 248 -6.26 6.33 -15.02
CA PHE A 248 -7.40 6.43 -14.11
C PHE A 248 -8.72 5.97 -14.76
N ARG A 249 -9.01 6.38 -16.01
CA ARG A 249 -10.19 5.86 -16.74
C ARG A 249 -10.10 4.36 -17.00
N ALA A 250 -8.90 3.85 -17.29
CA ALA A 250 -8.68 2.42 -17.45
C ALA A 250 -8.85 1.62 -16.14
N ILE A 251 -8.70 2.25 -14.96
CA ILE A 251 -9.08 1.69 -13.65
C ILE A 251 -10.61 1.61 -13.51
N LEU A 252 -11.35 2.66 -13.88
CA LEU A 252 -12.82 2.70 -13.76
C LEU A 252 -13.55 1.64 -14.60
N HIS A 253 -12.89 1.10 -15.62
CA HIS A 253 -13.44 0.07 -16.51
C HIS A 253 -12.94 -1.35 -16.18
N LYS A 254 -12.56 -1.59 -14.91
CA LYS A 254 -12.32 -2.92 -14.35
C LYS A 254 -13.49 -3.37 -13.48
#